data_AF-M0NZ80-F1
#
_entry.id   AF-M0NZ80-F1
#
_cell.length_a   1.000
_cell.length_b   1.000
_cell.length_c   1.000
_cell.angle_alpha   90.00
_cell.angle_beta   90.00
_cell.angle_gamma   90.00
#
_symmetry.space_group_name_H-M   'P 1'
#
loop_
_entity.id
_entity.type
_entity.pdbx_description
1 polymer ?
#
loop_
_entity_poly.entity_id
_entity_poly.type
_entity_poly.pdbx_seq_one_letter_code
_entity_poly.pdbx_strand_id
1 'polypeptide(L)'
;MTDDDTPMTDGGTDAEARTDGGPPATVPPDDETPTWSERKEHSSGLAQLTYQYFERSRREDEDLRAESTYVERDVLGFPTWPHETLRNLAITSFFVGIMILVAALMPAHFGEPANPGSTPAIILPDWYLYWSFGLLKLNPLNPELAVLGGNIVMSNELLGIVAHGIIFGVIGLVPFLNKGSARRPVEQPFWAAVGVTGVILAFTLAALAIQNFFPISLDLLLTLTFMLPVLGGILTYAVLKTMREGYMYDLNRRYYMLRPPK
;
A
#
# COMPACT_ATOMS: atom_id res chain seq x y z
N MET A 1 -4.12 -45.28 -19.93
CA MET A 1 -4.90 -44.24 -19.23
C MET A 1 -3.86 -43.27 -18.73
N THR A 2 -3.69 -42.18 -19.46
CA THR A 2 -2.66 -41.15 -19.28
C THR A 2 -3.20 -40.15 -18.27
N ASP A 3 -2.49 -39.92 -17.17
CA ASP A 3 -2.79 -38.84 -16.23
C ASP A 3 -2.25 -37.53 -16.80
N ASP A 4 -3.17 -36.61 -17.08
CA ASP A 4 -3.00 -35.42 -17.94
C ASP A 4 -3.16 -34.11 -17.14
N ASP A 5 -2.86 -34.11 -15.83
CA ASP A 5 -3.15 -32.98 -14.91
C ASP A 5 -1.90 -32.31 -14.33
N THR A 6 -0.85 -32.14 -15.14
CA THR A 6 0.26 -31.21 -14.78
C THR A 6 0.07 -29.87 -15.49
N PRO A 7 -0.11 -28.75 -14.77
CA PRO A 7 -0.14 -27.44 -15.40
C PRO A 7 1.26 -27.11 -15.93
N MET A 8 1.41 -27.13 -17.25
CA MET A 8 2.61 -26.59 -17.91
C MET A 8 2.62 -25.07 -17.72
N THR A 9 3.59 -24.57 -16.95
CA THR A 9 4.00 -23.18 -17.04
C THR A 9 4.85 -23.03 -18.30
N ASP A 10 4.51 -22.06 -19.13
CA ASP A 10 5.27 -21.68 -20.31
C ASP A 10 6.55 -20.94 -19.89
N GLY A 11 7.46 -21.67 -19.23
CA GLY A 11 8.82 -21.22 -19.00
C GLY A 11 9.43 -20.82 -20.34
N GLY A 12 9.61 -19.51 -20.51
CA GLY A 12 10.06 -18.88 -21.74
C GLY A 12 11.14 -19.67 -22.47
N THR A 13 10.93 -19.85 -23.77
CA THR A 13 11.86 -20.47 -24.69
C THR A 13 13.04 -19.54 -24.97
N ASP A 14 13.87 -19.28 -23.95
CA ASP A 14 15.18 -18.67 -24.16
C ASP A 14 16.14 -19.76 -24.66
N ALA A 15 16.13 -19.96 -25.98
CA ALA A 15 16.96 -20.91 -26.71
C ALA A 15 18.47 -20.57 -26.71
N GLU A 16 18.96 -19.73 -25.80
CA GLU A 16 20.35 -19.28 -25.76
C GLU A 16 20.95 -19.30 -24.35
N ALA A 17 21.04 -20.48 -23.76
CA ALA A 17 22.12 -20.79 -22.82
C ALA A 17 22.94 -21.94 -23.41
N ARG A 18 23.77 -21.63 -24.42
CA ARG A 18 24.76 -22.57 -24.95
C ARG A 18 25.81 -22.81 -23.88
N THR A 19 25.72 -23.95 -23.21
CA THR A 19 26.80 -24.47 -22.37
C THR A 19 27.93 -24.99 -23.25
N ASP A 20 29.13 -24.82 -22.74
CA ASP A 20 30.44 -25.18 -23.29
C ASP A 20 30.65 -26.69 -23.39
N GLY A 21 29.87 -27.39 -24.22
CA GLY A 21 30.16 -28.74 -24.71
C GLY A 21 30.32 -29.86 -23.67
N GLY A 22 30.09 -29.58 -22.38
CA GLY A 22 30.10 -30.57 -21.31
C GLY A 22 28.74 -31.28 -21.15
N PRO A 23 28.70 -32.49 -20.57
CA PRO A 23 27.45 -33.14 -20.19
C PRO A 23 26.61 -32.21 -19.29
N PRO A 24 25.27 -32.18 -19.43
CA PRO A 24 24.42 -31.38 -18.55
C PRO A 24 24.66 -31.80 -17.10
N ALA A 25 24.87 -30.82 -16.23
CA ALA A 25 25.08 -31.05 -14.81
C ALA A 25 23.82 -31.68 -14.20
N THR A 26 23.85 -32.99 -13.96
CA THR A 26 22.74 -33.71 -13.33
C THR A 26 22.63 -33.28 -11.87
N VAL A 27 21.54 -32.58 -11.51
CA VAL A 27 21.18 -32.31 -10.12
C VAL A 27 20.76 -33.64 -9.49
N PRO A 28 21.42 -34.11 -8.42
CA PRO A 28 21.04 -35.35 -7.75
C PRO A 28 19.61 -35.26 -7.17
N PRO A 29 18.84 -36.38 -7.16
CA PRO A 29 17.53 -36.43 -6.53
C PRO A 29 17.60 -36.14 -5.03
N ASP A 30 16.51 -35.61 -4.46
CA ASP A 30 16.45 -34.96 -3.14
C ASP A 30 16.85 -35.84 -1.93
N ASP A 31 16.91 -37.15 -2.12
CA ASP A 31 17.16 -38.13 -1.06
C ASP A 31 18.65 -38.47 -0.87
N GLU A 32 19.53 -37.97 -1.75
CA GLU A 32 20.97 -38.22 -1.68
C GLU A 32 21.74 -36.91 -1.48
N THR A 33 22.03 -36.57 -0.22
CA THR A 33 23.04 -35.54 0.04
C THR A 33 24.43 -36.17 -0.10
N PRO A 34 25.26 -35.75 -1.07
CA PRO A 34 26.57 -36.35 -1.25
C PRO A 34 27.40 -36.10 0.00
N THR A 35 28.12 -37.11 0.47
CA THR A 35 29.02 -37.02 1.62
C THR A 35 30.12 -35.99 1.36
N TRP A 36 30.77 -35.48 2.43
CA TRP A 36 31.86 -34.50 2.27
C TRP A 36 33.00 -34.97 1.37
N SER A 37 33.29 -36.28 1.38
CA SER A 37 34.27 -36.93 0.49
C SER A 37 33.84 -36.89 -0.97
N GLU A 38 32.61 -37.29 -1.27
CA GLU A 38 32.05 -37.28 -2.63
C GLU A 38 31.99 -35.86 -3.19
N ARG A 39 31.63 -34.86 -2.35
CA ARG A 39 31.67 -33.45 -2.75
C ARG A 39 33.06 -32.97 -3.17
N LYS A 40 34.12 -33.57 -2.62
CA LYS A 40 35.51 -33.18 -2.91
C LYS A 40 36.00 -33.83 -4.21
N GLU A 41 35.60 -35.07 -4.47
CA GLU A 41 35.89 -35.80 -5.71
C GLU A 41 35.15 -35.24 -6.93
N HIS A 42 33.89 -34.80 -6.76
CA HIS A 42 33.05 -34.27 -7.83
C HIS A 42 33.19 -32.74 -8.04
N SER A 43 34.34 -32.15 -7.71
CA SER A 43 34.57 -30.70 -7.84
C SER A 43 34.90 -30.28 -9.27
N SER A 44 33.98 -30.50 -10.21
CA SER A 44 34.10 -30.01 -11.59
C SER A 44 33.78 -28.51 -11.66
N GLY A 45 34.70 -27.66 -11.21
CA GLY A 45 34.70 -26.21 -11.47
C GLY A 45 33.66 -25.35 -10.72
N LEU A 46 34.03 -24.11 -10.42
CA LEU A 46 33.19 -23.15 -9.67
C LEU A 46 31.91 -22.78 -10.44
N ALA A 47 31.99 -22.70 -11.77
CA ALA A 47 30.85 -22.39 -12.64
C ALA A 47 29.77 -23.47 -12.60
N GLN A 48 30.13 -24.75 -12.61
CA GLN A 48 29.16 -25.86 -12.56
C GLN A 48 28.47 -25.94 -11.20
N LEU A 49 29.23 -25.78 -10.10
CA LEU A 49 28.67 -25.74 -8.75
C LEU A 49 27.71 -24.55 -8.58
N THR A 50 28.04 -23.41 -9.18
CA THR A 50 27.21 -22.21 -9.18
C THR A 50 25.92 -22.44 -9.97
N TYR A 51 26.01 -23.07 -11.15
CA TYR A 51 24.85 -23.45 -11.96
C TYR A 51 23.93 -24.44 -11.22
N GLN A 52 24.48 -25.52 -10.66
CA GLN A 52 23.71 -26.51 -9.88
C GLN A 52 23.05 -25.89 -8.64
N TYR A 53 23.74 -24.97 -7.97
CA TYR A 53 23.18 -24.22 -6.84
C TYR A 53 21.98 -23.37 -7.28
N PHE A 54 22.12 -22.58 -8.35
CA PHE A 54 21.03 -21.76 -8.86
C PHE A 54 19.84 -22.60 -9.33
N GLU A 55 20.09 -23.70 -10.02
CA GLU A 55 19.02 -24.57 -10.51
C GLU A 55 18.28 -25.27 -9.36
N ARG A 56 19.00 -25.76 -8.35
CA ARG A 56 18.39 -26.29 -7.12
C ARG A 56 17.58 -25.22 -6.38
N SER A 57 18.13 -24.02 -6.23
CA SER A 57 17.42 -22.92 -5.54
C SER A 57 16.12 -22.54 -6.26
N ARG A 58 16.10 -22.61 -7.59
CA ARG A 58 14.90 -22.35 -8.40
C ARG A 58 13.84 -23.42 -8.23
N ARG A 59 14.23 -24.71 -8.22
CA ARG A 59 13.29 -25.82 -7.96
C ARG A 59 12.73 -25.77 -6.54
N GLU A 60 13.57 -25.59 -5.53
CA GLU A 60 13.10 -25.46 -4.14
C GLU A 60 12.12 -24.28 -3.99
N ASP A 61 12.33 -23.16 -4.69
CA ASP A 61 11.42 -22.01 -4.71
C ASP A 61 10.10 -22.32 -5.46
N GLU A 62 10.14 -23.11 -6.54
CA GLU A 62 8.95 -23.58 -7.27
C GLU A 62 8.12 -24.57 -6.42
N ASP A 63 8.76 -25.55 -5.77
CA ASP A 63 8.10 -26.53 -4.91
C ASP A 63 7.47 -25.84 -3.69
N LEU A 64 8.17 -24.89 -3.07
CA LEU A 64 7.61 -24.08 -1.99
C LEU A 64 6.40 -23.26 -2.45
N ARG A 65 6.39 -22.74 -3.68
CA ARG A 65 5.23 -22.05 -4.25
C ARG A 65 4.08 -23.02 -4.49
N ALA A 66 4.35 -24.19 -5.05
CA ALA A 66 3.34 -25.23 -5.28
C ALA A 66 2.72 -25.69 -3.95
N GLU A 67 3.54 -26.02 -2.95
CA GLU A 67 3.08 -26.36 -1.60
C GLU A 67 2.30 -25.22 -0.95
N SER A 68 2.76 -23.96 -1.09
CA SER A 68 2.04 -22.80 -0.54
C SER A 68 0.67 -22.56 -1.18
N THR A 69 0.44 -23.09 -2.38
CA THR A 69 -0.86 -23.01 -3.07
C THR A 69 -1.87 -24.01 -2.49
N TYR A 70 -1.40 -25.09 -1.86
CA TYR A 70 -2.22 -26.14 -1.24
C TYR A 70 -2.33 -26.05 0.29
N VAL A 71 -1.46 -25.30 0.97
CA VAL A 71 -1.64 -25.01 2.40
C VAL A 71 -2.77 -24.00 2.54
N GLU A 72 -3.97 -24.51 2.83
CA GLU A 72 -5.07 -23.74 3.41
C GLU A 72 -4.45 -22.91 4.54
N ARG A 73 -4.35 -21.59 4.34
CA ARG A 73 -3.60 -20.71 5.22
C ARG A 73 -4.29 -20.73 6.57
N ASP A 74 -3.84 -21.61 7.47
CA ASP A 74 -4.37 -21.73 8.83
C ASP A 74 -4.47 -20.31 9.38
N VAL A 75 -5.71 -19.85 9.55
CA VAL A 75 -5.97 -18.53 10.10
C VAL A 75 -5.61 -18.66 11.57
N LEU A 76 -4.36 -18.32 11.88
CA LEU A 76 -3.86 -18.21 13.25
C LEU A 76 -4.69 -17.15 13.97
N GLY A 77 -5.79 -17.57 14.57
CA GLY A 77 -6.79 -16.72 15.20
C GLY A 77 -7.51 -17.48 16.31
N PHE A 78 -8.06 -16.74 17.25
CA PHE A 78 -8.94 -17.30 18.27
C PHE A 78 -10.35 -17.44 17.72
N PRO A 79 -11.14 -18.43 18.20
CA PRO A 79 -12.54 -18.53 17.82
C PRO A 79 -13.29 -17.24 18.19
N THR A 80 -14.26 -16.86 17.35
CA THR A 80 -15.09 -15.66 17.51
C THR A 80 -15.64 -15.56 18.94
N TRP A 81 -16.11 -16.67 19.48
CA TRP A 81 -16.54 -16.78 20.86
C TRP A 81 -15.62 -17.70 21.66
N PRO A 82 -15.26 -17.37 22.91
CA PRO A 82 -15.58 -16.13 23.62
C PRO A 82 -14.54 -15.02 23.44
N HIS A 83 -13.34 -15.36 22.94
CA HIS A 83 -12.15 -14.52 23.05
C HIS A 83 -12.28 -13.23 22.25
N GLU A 84 -12.61 -13.34 20.97
CA GLU A 84 -12.75 -12.20 20.06
C GLU A 84 -13.95 -11.31 20.43
N THR A 85 -15.10 -11.89 20.77
CA THR A 85 -16.29 -11.14 21.21
C THR A 85 -16.02 -10.34 22.48
N LEU A 86 -15.41 -10.95 23.50
CA LEU A 86 -15.15 -10.25 24.76
C LEU A 86 -14.15 -9.09 24.58
N ARG A 87 -13.10 -9.31 23.78
CA ARG A 87 -12.15 -8.26 23.40
C ARG A 87 -12.86 -7.11 22.68
N ASN A 88 -13.67 -7.41 21.67
CA ASN A 88 -14.37 -6.41 20.88
C ASN A 88 -15.42 -5.66 21.72
N LEU A 89 -16.10 -6.34 22.65
CA LEU A 89 -17.04 -5.72 23.58
C LEU A 89 -16.32 -4.73 24.50
N ALA A 90 -15.16 -5.11 25.05
CA ALA A 90 -14.37 -4.21 25.89
C ALA A 90 -13.93 -2.95 25.14
N ILE A 91 -13.40 -3.12 23.91
CA ILE A 91 -12.99 -2.00 23.05
C ILE A 91 -14.19 -1.10 22.69
N THR A 92 -15.32 -1.70 22.30
CA THR A 92 -16.55 -0.96 21.97
C THR A 92 -17.06 -0.16 23.17
N SER A 93 -17.10 -0.80 24.35
CA SER A 93 -17.57 -0.17 25.59
C SER A 93 -16.67 1.01 25.99
N PHE A 94 -15.36 0.87 25.81
CA PHE A 94 -14.40 1.96 26.00
C PHE A 94 -14.69 3.16 25.08
N PHE A 95 -14.85 2.94 23.78
CA PHE A 95 -15.17 4.03 22.83
C PHE A 95 -16.54 4.66 23.09
N VAL A 96 -17.56 3.87 23.42
CA VAL A 96 -18.87 4.39 23.83
C VAL A 96 -18.76 5.24 25.09
N GLY A 97 -17.99 4.78 26.08
CA GLY A 97 -17.70 5.56 27.29
C GLY A 97 -17.04 6.90 26.98
N ILE A 98 -16.04 6.92 26.08
CA ILE A 98 -15.41 8.17 25.62
C ILE A 98 -16.41 9.09 24.92
N MET A 99 -17.26 8.56 24.03
CA MET A 99 -18.26 9.37 23.33
C MET A 99 -19.24 10.03 24.31
N ILE A 100 -19.73 9.27 25.30
CA ILE A 100 -20.62 9.81 26.34
C ILE A 100 -19.88 10.85 27.19
N LEU A 101 -18.64 10.58 27.57
CA LEU A 101 -17.82 11.51 28.35
C LEU A 101 -17.61 12.85 27.60
N VAL A 102 -17.24 12.80 26.33
CA VAL A 102 -17.04 14.00 25.50
C VAL A 102 -18.36 14.76 25.33
N ALA A 103 -19.46 14.06 25.06
CA ALA A 103 -20.78 14.69 24.92
C ALA A 103 -21.24 15.37 26.22
N ALA A 104 -20.90 14.80 27.38
CA ALA A 104 -21.21 15.39 28.68
C ALA A 104 -20.31 16.59 29.04
N LEU A 105 -19.01 16.53 28.69
CA LEU A 105 -18.06 17.61 28.97
C LEU A 105 -18.19 18.81 28.02
N MET A 106 -18.55 18.58 26.76
CA MET A 106 -18.70 19.59 25.73
C MET A 106 -20.06 19.41 25.03
N PRO A 107 -21.17 19.81 25.68
CA PRO A 107 -22.50 19.71 25.09
C PRO A 107 -22.57 20.56 23.81
N ALA A 108 -23.13 19.98 22.75
CA ALA A 108 -23.28 20.66 21.46
C ALA A 108 -24.20 21.88 21.60
N HIS A 109 -23.73 23.04 21.18
CA HIS A 109 -24.57 24.23 21.04
C HIS A 109 -25.26 24.20 19.68
N PHE A 110 -26.59 24.15 19.67
CA PHE A 110 -27.37 24.36 18.46
C PHE A 110 -27.46 25.87 18.19
N GLY A 111 -27.05 26.30 17.00
CA GLY A 111 -27.15 27.69 16.58
C GLY A 111 -28.60 28.14 16.34
N GLU A 112 -28.76 29.40 15.94
CA GLU A 112 -30.05 29.99 15.59
C GLU A 112 -30.75 29.21 14.46
N PRO A 113 -32.09 29.23 14.39
CA PRO A 113 -32.85 28.65 13.28
C PRO A 113 -32.37 29.18 11.92
N ALA A 114 -32.44 28.32 10.90
CA ALA A 114 -32.00 28.67 9.55
C ALA A 114 -32.75 29.91 9.01
N ASN A 115 -31.99 30.93 8.61
CA ASN A 115 -32.52 32.17 8.05
C ASN A 115 -31.99 32.35 6.60
N PRO A 116 -32.84 32.19 5.58
CA PRO A 116 -32.43 32.40 4.18
C PRO A 116 -31.97 33.83 3.84
N GLY A 117 -32.35 34.82 4.66
CA GLY A 117 -32.01 36.23 4.45
C GLY A 117 -30.70 36.68 5.10
N SER A 118 -29.99 35.80 5.83
CA SER A 118 -28.76 36.16 6.54
C SER A 118 -27.76 35.00 6.54
N THR A 119 -26.62 35.19 5.86
CA THR A 119 -25.52 34.23 5.88
C THR A 119 -24.56 34.55 7.03
N PRO A 120 -24.25 33.57 7.92
CA PRO A 120 -23.23 33.75 8.94
C PRO A 120 -21.86 34.09 8.33
N ALA A 121 -21.08 34.92 9.02
CA ALA A 121 -19.76 35.35 8.55
C ALA A 121 -18.75 34.20 8.39
N ILE A 122 -18.89 33.16 9.22
CA ILE A 122 -18.10 31.93 9.15
C ILE A 122 -19.06 30.79 8.84
N ILE A 123 -19.03 30.31 7.60
CA ILE A 123 -19.79 29.14 7.15
C ILE A 123 -18.81 28.04 6.78
N LEU A 124 -18.68 27.07 7.68
CA LEU A 124 -17.79 25.92 7.52
C LEU A 124 -18.61 24.65 7.76
N PRO A 125 -18.41 23.60 6.96
CA PRO A 125 -19.04 22.31 7.23
C PRO A 125 -18.38 21.64 8.46
N ASP A 126 -18.81 20.43 8.79
CA ASP A 126 -18.12 19.64 9.80
C ASP A 126 -16.68 19.29 9.37
N TRP A 127 -15.81 19.07 10.36
CA TRP A 127 -14.37 18.89 10.15
C TRP A 127 -14.02 17.73 9.20
N TYR A 128 -14.81 16.67 9.18
CA TYR A 128 -14.60 15.51 8.29
C TYR A 128 -14.93 15.83 6.81
N LEU A 129 -15.55 16.98 6.53
CA LEU A 129 -15.82 17.49 5.19
C LEU A 129 -14.84 18.58 4.75
N TYR A 130 -13.90 18.99 5.58
CA TYR A 130 -12.95 20.05 5.22
C TYR A 130 -12.10 19.74 4.00
N TRP A 131 -11.66 18.48 3.83
CA TRP A 131 -10.91 18.10 2.63
C TRP A 131 -11.72 18.32 1.34
N SER A 132 -13.03 18.04 1.38
CA SER A 132 -13.97 18.19 0.26
C SER A 132 -14.26 19.67 0.02
N PHE A 133 -14.52 20.44 1.08
CA PHE A 133 -14.71 21.89 0.96
C PHE A 133 -13.45 22.61 0.45
N GLY A 134 -12.26 22.12 0.79
CA GLY A 134 -10.99 22.64 0.29
C GLY A 134 -10.86 22.52 -1.23
N LEU A 135 -11.39 21.46 -1.83
CA LEU A 135 -11.40 21.27 -3.29
C LEU A 135 -12.28 22.28 -4.02
N LEU A 136 -13.27 22.89 -3.35
CA LEU A 136 -14.07 23.98 -3.92
C LEU A 136 -13.34 25.33 -3.89
N LYS A 137 -12.18 25.42 -3.21
CA LYS A 137 -11.37 26.64 -3.10
C LYS A 137 -10.17 26.67 -4.07
N LEU A 138 -10.22 25.88 -5.13
CA LEU A 138 -9.16 25.77 -6.13
C LEU A 138 -9.17 26.88 -7.19
N ASN A 139 -9.95 27.95 -7.00
CA ASN A 139 -10.12 29.05 -7.95
C ASN A 139 -8.79 29.59 -8.52
N PRO A 140 -7.71 29.78 -7.73
CA PRO A 140 -6.46 30.30 -8.27
C PRO A 140 -5.73 29.34 -9.23
N LEU A 141 -6.12 28.07 -9.29
CA LEU A 141 -5.59 27.09 -10.24
C LEU A 141 -6.36 27.06 -11.57
N ASN A 142 -7.48 27.78 -11.68
CA ASN A 142 -8.31 27.75 -12.87
C ASN A 142 -7.62 28.54 -14.01
N PRO A 143 -7.12 27.88 -15.07
CA PRO A 143 -6.34 28.57 -16.08
C PRO A 143 -7.23 29.45 -16.94
N GLU A 144 -6.77 30.67 -17.23
CA GLU A 144 -7.41 31.54 -18.22
C GLU A 144 -6.94 31.15 -19.62
N LEU A 145 -7.89 30.98 -20.55
CA LEU A 145 -7.56 30.72 -21.95
C LEU A 145 -7.39 32.05 -22.69
N ALA A 146 -6.15 32.39 -23.04
CA ALA A 146 -5.85 33.55 -23.89
C ALA A 146 -6.59 33.48 -25.25
N VAL A 147 -6.85 32.27 -25.76
CA VAL A 147 -7.60 32.04 -27.02
C VAL A 147 -9.08 32.40 -26.89
N LEU A 148 -9.65 32.38 -25.68
CA LEU A 148 -11.03 32.80 -25.39
C LEU A 148 -11.12 34.23 -24.86
N GLY A 149 -10.08 35.05 -25.10
CA GLY A 149 -10.05 36.44 -24.65
C GLY A 149 -9.87 36.62 -23.14
N GLY A 150 -9.21 35.65 -22.47
CA GLY A 150 -8.99 35.68 -21.01
C GLY A 150 -10.15 35.09 -20.19
N ASN A 151 -11.14 34.47 -20.85
CA ASN A 151 -12.21 33.78 -20.14
C ASN A 151 -11.69 32.48 -19.49
N ILE A 152 -12.24 32.19 -18.31
CA ILE A 152 -11.93 31.02 -17.50
C ILE A 152 -12.39 29.75 -18.23
N VAL A 153 -11.58 28.68 -18.23
CA VAL A 153 -11.87 27.41 -18.94
C VAL A 153 -13.18 26.77 -18.51
N MET A 154 -13.47 26.81 -17.21
CA MET A 154 -14.67 26.24 -16.61
C MET A 154 -15.04 26.98 -15.33
N SER A 155 -16.28 26.84 -14.87
CA SER A 155 -16.70 27.47 -13.62
C SER A 155 -15.89 26.90 -12.43
N ASN A 156 -15.66 27.73 -11.42
CA ASN A 156 -14.90 27.32 -10.22
C ASN A 156 -15.59 26.17 -9.47
N GLU A 157 -16.91 26.16 -9.47
CA GLU A 157 -17.71 25.08 -8.91
C GLU A 157 -17.47 23.77 -9.70
N LEU A 158 -17.46 23.86 -11.03
CA LEU A 158 -17.21 22.71 -11.90
C LEU A 158 -15.79 22.17 -11.75
N LEU A 159 -14.78 23.04 -11.63
CA LEU A 159 -13.40 22.65 -11.30
C LEU A 159 -13.35 21.84 -10.01
N GLY A 160 -14.00 22.33 -8.95
CA GLY A 160 -14.05 21.63 -7.67
C GLY A 160 -14.73 20.27 -7.79
N ILE A 161 -15.87 20.17 -8.49
CA ILE A 161 -16.57 18.90 -8.73
C ILE A 161 -15.70 17.91 -9.52
N VAL A 162 -15.03 18.37 -10.57
CA VAL A 162 -14.10 17.54 -11.36
C VAL A 162 -12.95 17.04 -10.48
N ALA A 163 -12.39 17.88 -9.62
CA ALA A 163 -11.33 17.50 -8.70
C ALA A 163 -11.78 16.40 -7.70
N HIS A 164 -13.01 16.47 -7.19
CA HIS A 164 -13.61 15.38 -6.41
C HIS A 164 -13.70 14.09 -7.21
N GLY A 165 -14.21 14.18 -8.45
CA GLY A 165 -14.32 13.04 -9.36
C GLY A 165 -12.98 12.35 -9.61
N ILE A 166 -11.90 13.13 -9.76
CA ILE A 166 -10.53 12.60 -9.89
C ILE A 166 -10.12 11.83 -8.63
N ILE A 167 -10.31 12.39 -7.43
CA ILE A 167 -9.92 11.72 -6.19
C ILE A 167 -10.70 10.42 -5.98
N PHE A 168 -12.03 10.45 -6.14
CA PHE A 168 -12.85 9.24 -6.04
C PHE A 168 -12.51 8.23 -7.12
N GLY A 169 -12.21 8.68 -8.34
CA GLY A 169 -11.75 7.83 -9.44
C GLY A 169 -10.45 7.12 -9.10
N VAL A 170 -9.44 7.86 -8.60
CA VAL A 170 -8.16 7.27 -8.18
C VAL A 170 -8.37 6.24 -7.07
N ILE A 171 -9.11 6.58 -6.00
CA ILE A 171 -9.38 5.67 -4.88
C ILE A 171 -10.15 4.43 -5.35
N GLY A 172 -11.16 4.61 -6.18
CA GLY A 172 -11.97 3.53 -6.75
C GLY A 172 -11.18 2.60 -7.66
N LEU A 173 -10.12 3.10 -8.31
CA LEU A 173 -9.22 2.30 -9.15
C LEU A 173 -8.15 1.54 -8.35
N VAL A 174 -7.86 1.92 -7.10
CA VAL A 174 -6.81 1.28 -6.28
C VAL A 174 -6.93 -0.26 -6.22
N PRO A 175 -8.11 -0.87 -5.98
CA PRO A 175 -8.23 -2.33 -5.91
C PRO A 175 -7.92 -3.04 -7.23
N PHE A 176 -8.11 -2.38 -8.38
CA PHE A 176 -7.86 -2.95 -9.70
C PHE A 176 -6.41 -2.80 -10.15
N LEU A 177 -5.74 -1.74 -9.66
CA LEU A 177 -4.33 -1.48 -9.93
C LEU A 177 -3.42 -2.27 -8.98
N ASN A 178 -3.78 -2.39 -7.71
CA ASN A 178 -3.04 -3.17 -6.72
C ASN A 178 -3.62 -4.57 -6.56
N LYS A 179 -3.31 -5.46 -7.52
CA LYS A 179 -3.73 -6.88 -7.49
C LYS A 179 -2.91 -7.75 -6.52
N GLY A 180 -2.05 -7.15 -5.70
CA GLY A 180 -1.19 -7.87 -4.76
C GLY A 180 -1.96 -8.42 -3.56
N SER A 181 -1.50 -9.55 -3.00
CA SER A 181 -1.96 -10.04 -1.70
C SER A 181 -1.76 -8.99 -0.61
N ALA A 182 -2.55 -9.08 0.46
CA ALA A 182 -2.43 -8.21 1.64
C ALA A 182 -1.00 -8.28 2.19
N ARG A 183 -0.26 -7.19 2.04
CA ARG A 183 1.15 -7.08 2.42
C ARG A 183 1.33 -5.92 3.39
N ARG A 184 2.35 -6.03 4.23
CA ARG A 184 2.68 -4.98 5.20
C ARG A 184 3.12 -3.71 4.45
N PRO A 185 2.94 -2.50 5.01
CA PRO A 185 3.33 -1.26 4.31
C PRO A 185 4.79 -1.25 3.81
N VAL A 186 5.70 -1.85 4.59
CA VAL A 186 7.13 -1.97 4.24
C VAL A 186 7.40 -2.96 3.09
N GLU A 187 6.52 -3.93 2.85
CA GLU A 187 6.61 -4.88 1.74
C GLU A 187 6.13 -4.27 0.41
N GLN A 188 5.25 -3.25 0.48
CA GLN A 188 4.74 -2.49 -0.66
C GLN A 188 4.99 -0.98 -0.49
N PRO A 189 6.26 -0.52 -0.49
CA PRO A 189 6.61 0.86 -0.17
C PRO A 189 5.96 1.89 -1.11
N PHE A 190 5.72 1.53 -2.38
CA PHE A 190 5.06 2.41 -3.34
C PHE A 190 3.59 2.67 -2.96
N TRP A 191 2.80 1.62 -2.76
CA TRP A 191 1.38 1.75 -2.41
C TRP A 191 1.17 2.40 -1.04
N ALA A 192 2.04 2.09 -0.08
CA ALA A 192 2.05 2.77 1.21
C ALA A 192 2.33 4.28 1.05
N ALA A 193 3.30 4.66 0.20
CA ALA A 193 3.59 6.06 -0.08
C ALA A 193 2.44 6.79 -0.79
N VAL A 194 1.73 6.14 -1.72
CA VAL A 194 0.50 6.68 -2.34
C VAL A 194 -0.57 6.92 -1.28
N GLY A 195 -0.77 5.97 -0.37
CA GLY A 195 -1.69 6.13 0.76
C GLY A 195 -1.34 7.32 1.65
N VAL A 196 -0.07 7.46 2.04
CA VAL A 196 0.40 8.60 2.84
C VAL A 196 0.27 9.93 2.10
N THR A 197 0.54 9.94 0.79
CA THR A 197 0.29 11.11 -0.07
C THR A 197 -1.17 11.55 0.01
N GLY A 198 -2.11 10.60 -0.10
CA GLY A 198 -3.54 10.87 0.03
C GLY A 198 -3.93 11.42 1.42
N VAL A 199 -3.35 10.89 2.49
CA VAL A 199 -3.58 11.39 3.85
C VAL A 199 -3.08 12.83 4.00
N ILE A 200 -1.85 13.12 3.59
CA ILE A 200 -1.27 14.47 3.67
C ILE A 200 -2.07 15.45 2.79
N LEU A 201 -2.51 15.01 1.60
CA LEU A 201 -3.37 15.80 0.73
C LEU A 201 -4.69 16.14 1.42
N ALA A 202 -5.36 15.16 2.07
CA ALA A 202 -6.60 15.41 2.80
C ALA A 202 -6.42 16.44 3.93
N PHE A 203 -5.33 16.34 4.71
CA PHE A 203 -5.03 17.31 5.77
C PHE A 203 -4.72 18.71 5.23
N THR A 204 -3.97 18.81 4.15
CA THR A 204 -3.60 20.10 3.57
C THR A 204 -4.75 20.76 2.81
N LEU A 205 -5.65 19.98 2.19
CA LEU A 205 -6.94 20.47 1.68
C LEU A 205 -7.85 20.94 2.82
N ALA A 206 -7.86 20.23 3.94
CA ALA A 206 -8.59 20.68 5.13
C ALA A 206 -8.03 22.01 5.65
N ALA A 207 -6.71 22.18 5.70
CA ALA A 207 -6.09 23.45 6.07
C ALA A 207 -6.49 24.59 5.11
N LEU A 208 -6.55 24.31 3.79
CA LEU A 208 -7.05 25.25 2.79
C LEU A 208 -8.52 25.65 3.02
N ALA A 209 -9.38 24.69 3.39
CA ALA A 209 -10.78 24.96 3.73
C ALA A 209 -10.91 25.97 4.88
N ILE A 210 -10.07 25.84 5.90
CA ILE A 210 -10.07 26.69 7.10
C ILE A 210 -8.95 27.76 7.09
N GLN A 211 -8.54 28.23 5.90
CA GLN A 211 -7.44 29.20 5.75
C GLN A 211 -7.58 30.45 6.64
N ASN A 212 -8.81 30.87 6.93
CA ASN A 212 -9.10 32.09 7.71
C ASN A 212 -8.55 32.01 9.15
N PHE A 213 -8.21 30.81 9.64
CA PHE A 213 -7.61 30.60 10.96
C PHE A 213 -6.08 30.65 10.94
N PHE A 214 -5.44 30.67 9.76
CA PHE A 214 -3.99 30.65 9.63
C PHE A 214 -3.45 32.01 9.18
N PRO A 215 -2.41 32.55 9.84
CA PRO A 215 -1.77 33.80 9.43
C PRO A 215 -0.76 33.56 8.29
N ILE A 216 -1.20 32.91 7.20
CA ILE A 216 -0.35 32.54 6.04
C ILE A 216 -1.04 33.02 4.76
N SER A 217 -0.27 33.43 3.74
CA SER A 217 -0.86 33.82 2.44
C SER A 217 -1.54 32.64 1.74
N LEU A 218 -2.62 32.92 1.01
CA LEU A 218 -3.35 31.93 0.21
C LEU A 218 -2.42 31.23 -0.80
N ASP A 219 -1.55 31.99 -1.47
CA ASP A 219 -0.63 31.45 -2.47
C ASP A 219 0.36 30.44 -1.87
N LEU A 220 0.89 30.75 -0.68
CA LEU A 220 1.79 29.85 0.03
C LEU A 220 1.02 28.62 0.51
N LEU A 221 -0.18 28.79 1.07
CA LEU A 221 -1.01 27.68 1.52
C LEU A 221 -1.36 26.74 0.37
N LEU A 222 -1.79 27.27 -0.78
CA LEU A 222 -2.06 26.50 -1.99
C LEU A 222 -0.82 25.76 -2.48
N THR A 223 0.34 26.43 -2.50
CA THR A 223 1.60 25.79 -2.87
C THR A 223 1.92 24.62 -1.94
N LEU A 224 1.78 24.80 -0.63
CA LEU A 224 2.00 23.75 0.36
C LEU A 224 0.98 22.61 0.22
N THR A 225 -0.27 22.91 -0.13
CA THR A 225 -1.32 21.90 -0.34
C THR A 225 -0.95 20.86 -1.37
N PHE A 226 -0.23 21.24 -2.43
CA PHE A 226 0.21 20.30 -3.47
C PHE A 226 1.65 19.83 -3.31
N MET A 227 2.53 20.64 -2.69
CA MET A 227 3.93 20.27 -2.48
C MET A 227 4.14 19.30 -1.32
N LEU A 228 3.47 19.49 -0.18
CA LEU A 228 3.66 18.64 1.00
C LEU A 228 3.24 17.18 0.77
N PRO A 229 2.12 16.87 0.08
CA PRO A 229 1.77 15.49 -0.23
C PRO A 229 2.85 14.81 -1.08
N VAL A 230 3.38 15.49 -2.10
CA VAL A 230 4.43 14.97 -2.98
C VAL A 230 5.71 14.68 -2.19
N LEU A 231 6.16 15.65 -1.38
CA LEU A 231 7.34 15.49 -0.53
C LEU A 231 7.15 14.37 0.49
N GLY A 232 5.99 14.30 1.14
CA GLY A 232 5.66 13.27 2.12
C GLY A 232 5.58 11.88 1.49
N GLY A 233 5.05 11.77 0.27
CA GLY A 233 5.05 10.53 -0.52
C GLY A 233 6.47 10.07 -0.87
N ILE A 234 7.31 10.97 -1.39
CA ILE A 234 8.72 10.67 -1.71
C ILE A 234 9.47 10.21 -0.46
N LEU A 235 9.33 10.94 0.66
CA LEU A 235 9.98 10.61 1.92
C LEU A 235 9.51 9.25 2.44
N THR A 236 8.20 8.99 2.42
CA THR A 236 7.61 7.72 2.85
C THR A 236 8.14 6.57 2.00
N TYR A 237 8.16 6.74 0.68
CA TYR A 237 8.72 5.73 -0.23
C TYR A 237 10.18 5.45 0.08
N ALA A 238 11.00 6.49 0.25
CA ALA A 238 12.42 6.35 0.55
C ALA A 238 12.63 5.60 1.88
N VAL A 239 11.95 6.02 2.95
CA VAL A 239 12.04 5.39 4.28
C VAL A 239 11.59 3.93 4.24
N LEU A 240 10.44 3.63 3.63
CA LEU A 240 9.95 2.25 3.58
C LEU A 240 10.83 1.38 2.69
N LYS A 241 11.40 1.93 1.62
CA LYS A 241 12.34 1.21 0.75
C LYS A 241 13.64 0.86 1.48
N THR A 242 14.20 1.78 2.27
CA THR A 242 15.41 1.47 3.07
C THR A 242 15.12 0.46 4.18
N MET A 243 13.95 0.53 4.80
CA MET A 243 13.54 -0.44 5.82
C MET A 243 13.24 -1.84 5.24
N ARG A 244 12.83 -1.93 3.97
CA ARG A 244 12.41 -3.18 3.35
C ARG A 244 13.47 -4.26 3.37
N GLU A 245 14.72 -3.93 3.05
CA GLU A 245 15.79 -4.92 2.98
C GLU A 245 16.09 -5.54 4.36
N GLY A 246 16.29 -4.71 5.39
CA GLY A 246 16.50 -5.18 6.76
C GLY A 246 15.30 -5.95 7.31
N TYR A 247 14.09 -5.48 7.01
CA TYR A 247 12.87 -6.13 7.45
C TYR A 247 12.67 -7.52 6.81
N MET A 248 12.91 -7.64 5.49
CA MET A 248 12.84 -8.92 4.79
C MET A 248 13.93 -9.88 5.26
N TYR A 249 15.12 -9.38 5.55
CA TYR A 249 16.21 -10.19 6.12
C TYR A 249 15.82 -10.79 7.48
N ASP A 250 15.31 -9.97 8.41
CA ASP A 250 14.89 -10.43 9.73
C ASP A 250 13.70 -11.40 9.65
N LEU A 251 12.77 -11.14 8.73
CA LEU A 251 11.62 -12.00 8.50
C LEU A 251 12.09 -13.38 8.01
N ASN A 252 12.91 -13.43 6.96
CA ASN A 252 13.46 -14.68 6.43
C ASN A 252 14.24 -15.44 7.50
N ARG A 253 15.09 -14.75 8.27
CA ARG A 253 15.85 -15.36 9.37
C ARG A 253 14.94 -16.04 10.41
N ARG A 254 13.82 -15.42 10.79
CA ARG A 254 12.85 -16.02 11.72
C ARG A 254 12.10 -17.19 11.10
N TYR A 255 11.75 -17.13 9.81
CA TYR A 255 11.13 -18.26 9.11
C TYR A 255 12.05 -19.50 9.08
N TYR A 256 13.35 -19.31 8.86
CA TYR A 256 14.31 -20.42 8.92
C TYR A 256 14.51 -20.97 10.34
N MET A 257 14.33 -20.17 11.39
CA MET A 257 14.42 -20.62 12.79
C MET A 257 13.17 -21.37 13.26
N LEU A 258 12.01 -21.11 12.66
CA LEU A 258 10.74 -21.77 12.96
C LEU A 258 10.55 -23.08 12.18
N ARG A 259 11.51 -23.47 11.34
CA ARG A 259 11.51 -24.79 10.70
C ARG A 259 11.64 -25.85 11.81
N PRO A 260 10.66 -26.76 11.99
CA PRO A 260 10.89 -27.92 12.84
C PRO A 260 12.09 -28.67 12.27
N PRO A 261 13.00 -29.17 13.12
CA PRO A 261 14.05 -30.08 12.65
C PRO A 261 13.35 -31.27 11.99
N LYS A 262 13.70 -31.53 10.72
CA LYS A 262 13.36 -32.80 10.06
C LYS A 262 14.09 -33.94 10.75
#